data_AF-S2JNC8-F1
#
_entry.id   AF-S2JNC8-F1
#
_cell.length_a   1.000
_cell.length_b   1.000
_cell.length_c   1.000
_cell.angle_alpha   90.00
_cell.angle_beta   90.00
_cell.angle_gamma   90.00
#
_symmetry.space_group_name_H-M   'P 1'
#
loop_
_entity.id
_entity.type
_entity.pdbx_description
1 polymer ?
#
loop_
_entity_poly.entity_id
_entity_poly.type
_entity_poly.pdbx_seq_one_letter_code
_entity_poly.pdbx_strand_id
1 'polypeptide(L)'
;MNKDADRAYFGIFDGHGGSVVSEWLSKHLHERIENVSLDDFHDTLEYLRSYRGYFKRFPIPSLIRDYVDDQGKPKPGVDVNDLTVEQRLTLAFLSADTSCLKQLRGGFDDAHEDNEGSTGSIAIIEPVDKRPFWESDEYDIIIGHVGDTRILLCDSTSGEAVQLTTGDHHPGNPIETTRLNKYGFVTTDSFGDDRWMGMLATSRAFGDAKLKRYGISAEPDIVRHKIRQINPAAFIVLVTDGITSVMSDQEIVDFVKQHKDPTMSAKKLVDAADQLQSDDNTTAVVVRLRDWGKRMQDYTKELRAYRLENTTMSSRQSW
;
A
#
# COMPACT_ATOMS: atom_id res chain seq x y z
N MET A 1 22.35 0.23 -6.15
CA MET A 1 21.91 -0.70 -5.09
C MET A 1 23.07 -1.58 -4.69
N ASN A 2 23.41 -1.69 -3.39
CA ASN A 2 24.30 -2.77 -2.96
C ASN A 2 23.55 -4.08 -3.22
N LYS A 3 23.96 -4.81 -4.27
CA LYS A 3 23.34 -6.07 -4.70
C LYS A 3 23.54 -7.20 -3.70
N ASP A 4 24.36 -6.95 -2.66
CA ASP A 4 24.71 -7.91 -1.61
C ASP A 4 23.77 -7.85 -0.39
N ALA A 5 22.78 -6.95 -0.38
CA ALA A 5 21.77 -6.93 0.67
C ALA A 5 20.63 -7.88 0.30
N ASP A 6 20.46 -8.97 1.08
CA ASP A 6 19.36 -9.93 0.99
C ASP A 6 18.02 -9.26 1.37
N ARG A 7 17.53 -8.36 0.50
CA ARG A 7 16.26 -7.68 0.68
C ARG A 7 15.13 -8.52 0.13
N ALA A 8 14.00 -8.51 0.81
CA ALA A 8 12.76 -9.10 0.32
C ALA A 8 11.74 -8.02 -0.01
N TYR A 9 11.02 -8.18 -1.11
CA TYR A 9 9.96 -7.28 -1.56
C TYR A 9 8.62 -8.02 -1.52
N PHE A 10 7.63 -7.38 -0.91
CA PHE A 10 6.24 -7.83 -0.91
C PHE A 10 5.35 -6.65 -1.28
N GLY A 11 4.38 -6.87 -2.16
CA GLY A 11 3.44 -5.82 -2.58
C GLY A 11 2.03 -6.37 -2.68
N ILE A 12 1.06 -5.51 -2.40
CA ILE A 12 -0.36 -5.74 -2.64
C ILE A 12 -0.89 -4.53 -3.41
N PHE A 13 -1.70 -4.81 -4.43
CA PHE A 13 -2.26 -3.79 -5.32
C PHE A 13 -3.74 -4.06 -5.49
N ASP A 14 -4.55 -3.04 -5.22
CA ASP A 14 -5.99 -3.10 -5.43
C ASP A 14 -6.35 -2.27 -6.66
N GLY A 15 -7.01 -2.87 -7.64
CA GLY A 15 -7.29 -2.23 -8.92
C GLY A 15 -8.74 -1.78 -8.99
N HIS A 16 -8.99 -0.56 -9.49
CA HIS A 16 -10.34 -0.03 -9.66
C HIS A 16 -10.52 0.56 -11.07
N GLY A 17 -11.74 0.49 -11.59
CA GLY A 17 -12.06 0.90 -12.96
C GLY A 17 -11.55 -0.07 -14.05
N GLY A 18 -10.72 -1.04 -13.68
CA GLY A 18 -10.11 -2.08 -14.51
C GLY A 18 -8.89 -2.70 -13.79
N SER A 19 -8.19 -3.65 -14.43
CA SER A 19 -7.04 -4.35 -13.83
C SER A 19 -5.69 -3.94 -14.41
N VAL A 20 -5.64 -3.08 -15.43
CA VAL A 20 -4.41 -2.82 -16.19
C VAL A 20 -3.35 -2.17 -15.29
N VAL A 21 -3.75 -1.19 -14.47
CA VAL A 21 -2.82 -0.49 -13.57
C VAL A 21 -2.27 -1.43 -12.49
N SER A 22 -3.14 -2.17 -11.79
CA SER A 22 -2.71 -3.08 -10.71
C SER A 22 -1.84 -4.22 -11.25
N GLU A 23 -2.19 -4.80 -12.40
CA GLU A 23 -1.36 -5.80 -13.08
C GLU A 23 0.00 -5.24 -13.50
N TRP A 24 0.03 -4.02 -14.05
CA TRP A 24 1.27 -3.38 -14.45
C TRP A 24 2.19 -3.13 -13.25
N LEU A 25 1.65 -2.64 -12.13
CA LEU A 25 2.40 -2.43 -10.90
C LEU A 25 2.99 -3.73 -10.37
N SER A 26 2.21 -4.81 -10.39
CA SER A 26 2.67 -6.14 -9.95
C SER A 26 3.88 -6.64 -10.74
N LYS A 27 3.94 -6.30 -12.04
CA LYS A 27 4.99 -6.74 -12.97
C LYS A 27 6.21 -5.81 -12.99
N HIS A 28 6.05 -4.52 -12.69
CA HIS A 28 7.09 -3.52 -12.99
C HIS A 28 7.55 -2.66 -11.82
N LEU A 29 6.80 -2.54 -10.72
CA LEU A 29 7.17 -1.61 -9.63
C LEU A 29 8.49 -2.02 -8.96
N HIS A 30 8.71 -3.32 -8.75
CA HIS A 30 9.94 -3.82 -8.12
C HIS A 30 11.19 -3.49 -8.96
N GLU A 31 11.16 -3.74 -10.28
CA GLU A 31 12.26 -3.39 -11.18
C GLU A 31 12.55 -1.89 -11.17
N ARG A 32 11.52 -1.05 -11.05
CA ARG A 32 11.68 0.40 -10.97
C ARG A 32 12.38 0.83 -9.69
N ILE A 33 12.02 0.24 -8.55
CA ILE A 33 12.66 0.54 -7.26
C ILE A 33 14.16 0.23 -7.32
N GLU A 34 14.53 -0.88 -7.97
CA GLU A 34 15.94 -1.28 -8.13
C GLU A 34 16.73 -0.34 -9.04
N ASN A 35 16.11 0.13 -10.11
CA ASN A 35 16.80 0.84 -11.19
C ASN A 35 16.65 2.36 -11.18
N VAL A 36 15.74 2.92 -10.36
CA VAL A 36 15.52 4.38 -10.34
C VAL A 36 16.78 5.15 -9.93
N SER A 37 16.98 6.26 -10.62
CA SER A 37 18.03 7.25 -10.41
C SER A 37 17.40 8.61 -10.09
N LEU A 38 18.15 9.48 -9.41
CA LEU A 38 17.71 10.86 -9.20
C LEU A 38 17.58 11.65 -10.51
N ASP A 39 18.31 11.24 -11.57
CA ASP A 39 18.20 11.85 -12.90
C ASP A 39 16.78 11.72 -13.49
N ASP A 40 16.06 10.65 -13.14
CA ASP A 40 14.71 10.37 -13.64
C ASP A 40 13.66 11.36 -13.08
N PHE A 41 13.99 12.08 -12.00
CA PHE A 41 13.02 12.91 -11.29
C PHE A 41 12.59 14.14 -12.09
N HIS A 42 13.50 14.75 -12.87
CA HIS A 42 13.17 15.92 -13.68
C HIS A 42 12.05 15.63 -14.66
N ASP A 43 12.19 14.57 -15.47
CA ASP A 43 11.20 14.16 -16.47
C ASP A 43 9.87 13.73 -15.82
N THR A 44 9.96 13.05 -14.67
CA THR A 44 8.79 12.67 -13.88
C THR A 44 8.03 13.92 -13.40
N LEU A 45 8.75 14.90 -12.85
CA LEU A 45 8.18 16.15 -12.34
C LEU A 45 7.58 17.01 -13.45
N GLU A 46 8.25 17.11 -14.61
CA GLU A 46 7.71 17.82 -15.78
C GLU A 46 6.44 17.17 -16.30
N TYR A 47 6.41 15.83 -16.40
CA TYR A 47 5.23 15.10 -16.84
C TYR A 47 4.06 15.29 -15.86
N LEU A 48 4.29 15.20 -14.55
CA LEU A 48 3.25 15.46 -13.54
C LEU A 48 2.74 16.91 -13.65
N ARG A 49 3.65 17.90 -13.74
CA ARG A 49 3.29 19.32 -13.90
C ARG A 49 2.43 19.59 -15.15
N SER A 50 2.54 18.77 -16.19
CA SER A 50 1.72 18.87 -17.40
C SER A 50 0.21 18.69 -17.16
N TYR A 51 -0.19 17.97 -16.11
CA TYR A 51 -1.61 17.81 -15.71
C TYR A 51 -2.22 19.10 -15.15
N ARG A 52 -1.41 20.11 -14.82
CA ARG A 52 -1.84 21.38 -14.21
C ARG A 52 -2.62 21.14 -12.91
N GLY A 53 -3.50 22.07 -12.52
CA GLY A 53 -4.29 21.96 -11.29
C GLY A 53 -3.40 21.78 -10.06
N TYR A 54 -3.64 20.71 -9.29
CA TYR A 54 -2.79 20.29 -8.17
C TYR A 54 -1.31 20.21 -8.54
N PHE A 55 -1.00 19.56 -9.66
CA PHE A 55 0.38 19.32 -10.06
C PHE A 55 1.09 20.55 -10.65
N LYS A 56 0.37 21.63 -10.98
CA LYS A 56 1.00 22.85 -11.54
C LYS A 56 2.13 23.38 -10.66
N ARG A 57 1.98 23.24 -9.34
CA ARG A 57 2.99 23.60 -8.33
C ARG A 57 3.26 22.42 -7.41
N PHE A 58 3.34 21.22 -7.99
CA PHE A 58 3.65 20.01 -7.23
C PHE A 58 4.96 20.24 -6.45
N PRO A 59 4.93 20.13 -5.11
CA PRO A 59 6.12 20.32 -4.30
C PRO A 59 7.09 19.18 -4.54
N ILE A 60 8.39 19.46 -4.39
CA ILE A 60 9.40 18.41 -4.41
C ILE A 60 9.28 17.62 -3.09
N PRO A 61 9.16 16.27 -3.14
CA PRO A 61 9.07 15.45 -1.95
C PRO A 61 10.22 15.72 -0.98
N SER A 62 9.91 15.77 0.31
CA SER A 62 10.86 16.15 1.36
C SER A 62 12.14 15.29 1.36
N LEU A 63 12.01 13.99 1.08
CA LEU A 63 13.11 13.02 1.08
C LEU A 63 14.19 13.30 0.02
N ILE A 64 13.85 14.00 -1.06
CA ILE A 64 14.78 14.28 -2.18
C ILE A 64 15.04 15.79 -2.37
N ARG A 65 14.29 16.66 -1.69
CA ARG A 65 14.35 18.13 -1.84
C ARG A 65 15.76 18.72 -1.73
N ASP A 66 16.59 18.17 -0.85
CA ASP A 66 17.93 18.70 -0.63
C ASP A 66 18.91 18.31 -1.76
N TYR A 67 18.57 17.30 -2.56
CA TYR A 67 19.43 16.73 -3.60
C TYR A 67 19.14 17.28 -5.00
N VAL A 68 18.00 17.94 -5.20
CA VAL A 68 17.58 18.49 -6.50
C VAL A 68 17.30 19.99 -6.44
N ASP A 69 17.37 20.67 -7.59
CA ASP A 69 16.93 22.06 -7.75
C ASP A 69 15.41 22.19 -7.93
N ASP A 70 14.89 23.41 -8.12
CA ASP A 70 13.47 23.68 -8.28
C ASP A 70 12.84 23.08 -9.57
N GLN A 71 13.69 22.69 -10.52
CA GLN A 71 13.30 21.97 -11.74
C GLN A 71 13.31 20.45 -11.52
N GLY A 72 13.77 19.96 -10.37
CA GLY A 72 13.92 18.54 -10.10
C GLY A 72 15.20 17.94 -10.68
N LYS A 73 16.17 18.75 -11.09
CA LYS A 73 17.47 18.26 -11.58
C LYS A 73 18.43 18.05 -10.40
N PRO A 74 19.26 16.99 -10.41
CA PRO A 74 20.26 16.79 -9.37
C PRO A 74 21.20 17.98 -9.23
N LYS A 75 21.50 18.38 -7.99
CA LYS A 75 22.46 19.44 -7.71
C LYS A 75 23.89 18.98 -8.06
N PRO A 76 24.80 19.92 -8.41
CA PRO A 76 26.19 19.57 -8.68
C PRO A 76 26.84 18.81 -7.53
N GLY A 77 27.47 17.67 -7.83
CA GLY A 77 28.19 16.85 -6.85
C GLY A 77 27.33 15.82 -6.11
N VAL A 78 26.02 15.74 -6.36
CA VAL A 78 25.17 14.67 -5.86
C VAL A 78 25.40 13.40 -6.70
N ASP A 79 25.64 12.27 -6.03
CA ASP A 79 25.60 10.96 -6.70
C ASP A 79 24.14 10.53 -6.90
N VAL A 80 23.73 10.48 -8.16
CA VAL A 80 22.34 10.20 -8.57
C VAL A 80 21.90 8.76 -8.30
N ASN A 81 22.85 7.84 -8.08
CA ASN A 81 22.57 6.43 -7.82
C ASN A 81 22.64 6.07 -6.33
N ASP A 82 23.29 6.91 -5.51
CA ASP A 82 23.41 6.72 -4.06
C ASP A 82 22.15 7.22 -3.34
N LEU A 83 21.10 6.41 -3.42
CA LEU A 83 19.79 6.71 -2.86
C LEU A 83 19.45 5.71 -1.75
N THR A 84 18.88 6.21 -0.66
CA THR A 84 18.29 5.35 0.37
C THR A 84 17.07 4.62 -0.17
N VAL A 85 16.63 3.55 0.52
CA VAL A 85 15.43 2.82 0.12
C VAL A 85 14.22 3.75 0.11
N GLU A 86 14.07 4.62 1.10
CA GLU A 86 12.98 5.60 1.17
C GLU A 86 12.95 6.54 -0.04
N GLN A 87 14.11 7.08 -0.42
CA GLN A 87 14.23 7.95 -1.60
C GLN A 87 13.90 7.19 -2.89
N ARG A 88 14.37 5.94 -3.01
CA ARG A 88 14.04 5.06 -4.15
C ARG A 88 12.55 4.78 -4.22
N LEU A 89 11.88 4.51 -3.10
CA LEU A 89 10.44 4.29 -3.08
C LEU A 89 9.67 5.53 -3.53
N THR A 90 10.01 6.71 -3.01
CA THR A 90 9.37 7.97 -3.43
C THR A 90 9.52 8.21 -4.93
N LEU A 91 10.74 8.06 -5.46
CA LEU A 91 11.01 8.25 -6.89
C LEU A 91 10.34 7.18 -7.75
N ALA A 92 10.43 5.92 -7.35
CA ALA A 92 9.90 4.79 -8.10
C ALA A 92 8.37 4.83 -8.17
N PHE A 93 7.67 5.21 -7.10
CA PHE A 93 6.21 5.35 -7.12
C PHE A 93 5.77 6.43 -8.11
N LEU A 94 6.37 7.63 -8.05
CA LEU A 94 6.05 8.71 -8.98
C LEU A 94 6.43 8.35 -10.43
N SER A 95 7.61 7.77 -10.64
CA SER A 95 8.08 7.33 -11.96
C SER A 95 7.22 6.19 -12.53
N ALA A 96 6.81 5.24 -11.68
CA ALA A 96 5.91 4.16 -12.04
C ALA A 96 4.55 4.70 -12.49
N ASP A 97 3.97 5.63 -11.75
CA ASP A 97 2.71 6.29 -12.11
C ASP A 97 2.80 6.98 -13.47
N THR A 98 3.82 7.81 -13.69
CA THR A 98 3.98 8.50 -14.97
C THR A 98 4.22 7.54 -16.13
N SER A 99 4.95 6.44 -15.91
CA SER A 99 5.22 5.44 -16.93
C SER A 99 3.98 4.62 -17.27
N CYS A 100 3.21 4.22 -16.25
CA CYS A 100 1.93 3.55 -16.42
C CYS A 100 0.97 4.43 -17.24
N LEU A 101 0.80 5.71 -16.85
CA LEU A 101 -0.04 6.68 -17.56
C LEU A 101 0.42 6.93 -19.02
N LYS A 102 1.73 6.97 -19.28
CA LYS A 102 2.26 7.11 -20.65
C LYS A 102 1.92 5.87 -21.49
N GLN A 103 2.00 4.69 -20.91
CA GLN A 103 1.69 3.44 -21.59
C GLN A 103 0.20 3.30 -21.88
N LEU A 104 -0.67 3.63 -20.91
CA LEU A 104 -2.13 3.69 -21.10
C LEU A 104 -2.50 4.69 -22.21
N ARG A 105 -1.91 5.89 -22.21
CA ARG A 105 -2.17 6.89 -23.27
C ARG A 105 -1.65 6.50 -24.66
N GLY A 106 -0.66 5.61 -24.73
CA GLY A 106 -0.06 5.14 -25.98
C GLY A 106 -0.77 3.92 -26.57
N GLY A 107 -1.61 3.26 -25.79
CA GLY A 107 -2.39 2.08 -26.18
C GLY A 107 -3.86 2.42 -26.31
N PHE A 108 -4.33 2.53 -27.55
CA PHE A 108 -5.75 2.52 -27.93
C PHE A 108 -6.61 3.72 -27.52
N ASP A 109 -7.43 4.15 -28.47
CA ASP A 109 -8.25 5.38 -28.51
C ASP A 109 -9.51 5.30 -27.61
N ASP A 110 -9.49 4.48 -26.56
CA ASP A 110 -10.68 4.17 -25.74
C ASP A 110 -10.68 4.92 -24.40
N ALA A 111 -11.62 5.84 -24.24
CA ALA A 111 -11.80 6.73 -23.08
C ALA A 111 -12.08 6.03 -21.72
N HIS A 112 -12.14 4.70 -21.70
CA HIS A 112 -12.39 3.86 -20.53
C HIS A 112 -11.13 3.67 -19.66
N GLU A 113 -9.94 3.55 -20.25
CA GLU A 113 -8.70 3.28 -19.51
C GLU A 113 -8.17 4.51 -18.73
N ASP A 114 -8.62 5.71 -19.08
CA ASP A 114 -8.26 6.96 -18.36
C ASP A 114 -8.80 7.02 -16.91
N ASN A 115 -9.74 6.14 -16.56
CA ASN A 115 -10.32 6.00 -15.23
C ASN A 115 -9.79 4.79 -14.47
N GLU A 116 -8.90 3.99 -15.06
CA GLU A 116 -8.27 2.89 -14.35
C GLU A 116 -7.23 3.41 -13.38
N GLY A 117 -7.25 2.86 -12.19
CA GLY A 117 -6.30 3.17 -11.15
C GLY A 117 -6.02 1.98 -10.27
N SER A 118 -5.07 2.17 -9.36
CA SER A 118 -4.78 1.16 -8.36
C SER A 118 -4.22 1.79 -7.09
N THR A 119 -4.66 1.27 -5.96
CA THR A 119 -3.99 1.45 -4.68
C THR A 119 -2.86 0.44 -4.56
N GLY A 120 -1.85 0.75 -3.74
CA GLY A 120 -0.68 -0.08 -3.63
C GLY A 120 0.06 0.14 -2.33
N SER A 121 0.31 -0.96 -1.63
CA SER A 121 1.18 -0.99 -0.46
C SER A 121 2.29 -2.00 -0.69
N ILE A 122 3.51 -1.60 -0.41
CA ILE A 122 4.67 -2.50 -0.46
C ILE A 122 5.41 -2.52 0.88
N ALA A 123 6.09 -3.63 1.14
CA ALA A 123 7.03 -3.79 2.24
C ALA A 123 8.36 -4.31 1.70
N ILE A 124 9.44 -3.59 1.99
CA ILE A 124 10.81 -4.04 1.79
C ILE A 124 11.38 -4.43 3.15
N ILE A 125 11.83 -5.67 3.27
CA ILE A 125 12.50 -6.16 4.48
C ILE A 125 14.00 -6.18 4.22
N GLU A 126 14.76 -5.44 5.03
CA GLU A 126 16.21 -5.30 4.95
C GLU A 126 16.87 -5.85 6.24
N PRO A 127 17.42 -7.07 6.19
CA PRO A 127 18.21 -7.63 7.30
C PRO A 127 19.45 -6.81 7.58
N VAL A 128 19.69 -6.50 8.85
CA VAL A 128 20.89 -5.79 9.31
C VAL A 128 22.01 -6.79 9.63
N ASP A 129 21.65 -8.00 10.05
CA ASP A 129 22.57 -9.06 10.51
C ASP A 129 23.07 -10.00 9.39
N LYS A 130 22.80 -9.67 8.12
CA LYS A 130 23.15 -10.47 6.93
C LYS A 130 22.61 -11.91 6.94
N ARG A 131 21.58 -12.18 7.73
CA ARG A 131 20.84 -13.45 7.67
C ARG A 131 19.62 -13.28 6.78
N PRO A 132 19.06 -14.38 6.25
CA PRO A 132 17.76 -14.32 5.62
C PRO A 132 16.72 -13.70 6.56
N PHE A 133 15.82 -12.87 6.03
CA PHE A 133 14.90 -12.09 6.86
C PHE A 133 14.01 -12.94 7.78
N TRP A 134 13.72 -14.19 7.41
CA TRP A 134 12.91 -15.12 8.21
C TRP A 134 13.67 -15.76 9.39
N GLU A 135 14.99 -15.55 9.50
CA GLU A 135 15.85 -16.04 10.58
C GLU A 135 16.59 -14.89 11.30
N SER A 136 16.48 -13.68 10.77
CA SER A 136 17.15 -12.49 11.27
C SER A 136 16.63 -12.06 12.64
N ASP A 137 17.56 -11.71 13.52
CA ASP A 137 17.28 -11.12 14.83
C ASP A 137 16.98 -9.61 14.72
N GLU A 138 17.51 -8.97 13.67
CA GLU A 138 17.46 -7.52 13.46
C GLU A 138 17.32 -7.15 11.99
N TYR A 139 16.18 -6.54 11.65
CA TYR A 139 15.88 -6.09 10.29
C TYR A 139 15.00 -4.85 10.33
N ASP A 140 15.00 -4.11 9.23
CA ASP A 140 14.15 -2.95 9.03
C ASP A 140 13.07 -3.30 8.00
N ILE A 141 11.81 -2.94 8.27
CA ILE A 141 10.69 -3.02 7.34
C ILE A 141 10.42 -1.61 6.83
N ILE A 142 10.65 -1.36 5.55
CA ILE A 142 10.37 -0.09 4.89
C ILE A 142 9.09 -0.24 4.06
N ILE A 143 8.07 0.55 4.39
CA ILE A 143 6.77 0.56 3.73
C ILE A 143 6.70 1.75 2.78
N GLY A 144 6.19 1.51 1.58
CA GLY A 144 5.68 2.56 0.69
C GLY A 144 4.19 2.34 0.47
N HIS A 145 3.36 3.33 0.81
CA HIS A 145 1.91 3.19 0.86
C HIS A 145 1.21 4.28 0.05
N VAL A 146 0.24 3.87 -0.77
CA VAL A 146 -0.69 4.72 -1.51
C VAL A 146 -2.07 4.04 -1.53
N GLY A 147 -3.04 4.57 -0.78
CA GLY A 147 -4.46 4.22 -0.91
C GLY A 147 -5.02 3.73 0.41
N ASP A 148 -5.76 2.64 0.41
CA ASP A 148 -6.50 2.07 1.54
C ASP A 148 -6.14 0.60 1.84
N THR A 149 -5.23 0.00 1.06
CA THR A 149 -4.60 -1.28 1.42
C THR A 149 -3.84 -1.17 2.74
N ARG A 150 -3.80 -2.24 3.54
CA ARG A 150 -3.13 -2.24 4.85
C ARG A 150 -2.03 -3.28 4.94
N ILE A 151 -0.97 -2.92 5.66
CA ILE A 151 0.08 -3.83 6.11
C ILE A 151 0.02 -3.89 7.64
N LEU A 152 -0.28 -5.06 8.19
CA LEU A 152 -0.38 -5.30 9.62
C LEU A 152 0.77 -6.20 10.09
N LEU A 153 1.36 -5.87 11.22
CA LEU A 153 2.40 -6.65 11.89
C LEU A 153 1.83 -7.31 13.14
N CYS A 154 2.18 -8.56 13.36
CA CYS A 154 1.89 -9.24 14.62
C CYS A 154 3.08 -9.11 15.57
N ASP A 155 2.89 -8.34 16.65
CA ASP A 155 3.88 -8.27 17.74
C ASP A 155 3.97 -9.64 18.42
N SER A 156 5.18 -10.19 18.52
CA SER A 156 5.41 -11.54 19.07
C SER A 156 5.39 -11.57 20.61
N THR A 157 5.44 -10.41 21.26
CA THR A 157 5.43 -10.27 22.72
C THR A 157 4.00 -10.17 23.23
N SER A 158 3.20 -9.25 22.67
CA SER A 158 1.80 -9.06 23.07
C SER A 158 0.83 -9.94 22.26
N GLY A 159 1.12 -10.19 20.99
CA GLY A 159 0.16 -10.76 20.04
C GLY A 159 -0.79 -9.73 19.43
N GLU A 160 -0.55 -8.43 19.67
CA GLU A 160 -1.37 -7.35 19.14
C GLU A 160 -1.04 -7.07 17.66
N ALA A 161 -2.05 -6.56 16.94
CA ALA A 161 -1.90 -6.03 15.61
C ALA A 161 -1.32 -4.62 15.65
N VAL A 162 -0.24 -4.40 14.89
CA VAL A 162 0.37 -3.10 14.68
C VAL A 162 0.22 -2.73 13.22
N GLN A 163 -0.57 -1.69 12.93
CA GLN A 163 -0.68 -1.16 11.57
C GLN A 163 0.63 -0.47 11.17
N LEU A 164 1.22 -0.91 10.06
CA LEU A 164 2.47 -0.37 9.53
C LEU A 164 2.26 0.71 8.45
N THR A 165 1.08 0.75 7.82
CA THR A 165 0.68 1.87 6.95
C THR A 165 0.30 3.09 7.77
N THR A 166 0.42 4.30 7.20
CA THR A 166 0.17 5.58 7.90
C THR A 166 -1.30 5.89 8.18
N GLY A 167 -2.20 4.95 7.87
CA GLY A 167 -3.65 5.12 7.85
C GLY A 167 -4.17 5.22 6.41
N ASP A 168 -5.49 5.11 6.25
CA ASP A 168 -6.09 5.07 4.92
C ASP A 168 -6.06 6.46 4.28
N HIS A 169 -5.61 6.52 3.02
CA HIS A 169 -5.69 7.70 2.16
C HIS A 169 -7.12 7.86 1.65
N HIS A 170 -8.02 8.23 2.57
CA HIS A 170 -9.43 8.46 2.29
C HIS A 170 -9.74 9.97 2.18
N PRO A 171 -10.68 10.41 1.33
CA PRO A 171 -11.05 11.82 1.20
C PRO A 171 -11.51 12.47 2.51
N GLY A 172 -12.09 11.69 3.43
CA GLY A 172 -12.47 12.12 4.78
C GLY A 172 -11.32 12.23 5.79
N ASN A 173 -10.10 11.78 5.45
CA ASN A 173 -8.93 11.90 6.33
C ASN A 173 -8.49 13.37 6.40
N PRO A 174 -8.38 14.01 7.58
CA PRO A 174 -8.07 15.44 7.71
C PRO A 174 -6.80 15.91 6.99
N ILE A 175 -5.78 15.05 6.90
CA ILE A 175 -4.52 15.35 6.19
C ILE A 175 -4.81 15.49 4.69
N GLU A 176 -5.53 14.53 4.13
CA GLU A 176 -5.89 14.48 2.72
C GLU A 176 -6.93 15.53 2.34
N THR A 177 -7.94 15.73 3.20
CA THR A 177 -8.91 16.83 3.08
C THR A 177 -8.19 18.18 3.01
N THR A 178 -7.22 18.43 3.90
CA THR A 178 -6.44 19.69 3.90
C THR A 178 -5.61 19.84 2.62
N ARG A 179 -5.02 18.75 2.14
CA ARG A 179 -4.22 18.70 0.90
C ARG A 179 -5.08 19.01 -0.34
N LEU A 180 -6.30 18.50 -0.37
CA LEU A 180 -7.14 18.45 -1.57
C LEU A 180 -8.24 19.53 -1.65
N ASN A 181 -8.68 20.10 -0.53
CA ASN A 181 -9.81 21.06 -0.45
C ASN A 181 -9.74 22.27 -1.40
N LYS A 182 -8.55 22.62 -1.91
CA LYS A 182 -8.37 23.73 -2.86
C LYS A 182 -8.56 23.34 -4.33
N TYR A 183 -8.60 22.05 -4.62
CA TYR A 183 -8.53 21.50 -5.98
C TYR A 183 -9.81 20.79 -6.41
N GLY A 184 -10.67 20.41 -5.47
CA GLY A 184 -11.91 19.70 -5.74
C GLY A 184 -12.83 19.70 -4.52
N PHE A 185 -13.75 18.75 -4.48
CA PHE A 185 -14.71 18.58 -3.40
C PHE A 185 -14.94 17.10 -3.10
N VAL A 186 -15.41 16.83 -1.89
CA VAL A 186 -15.85 15.50 -1.45
C VAL A 186 -17.38 15.45 -1.57
N THR A 187 -17.92 14.33 -2.03
CA THR A 187 -19.36 14.07 -2.06
C THR A 187 -19.62 12.72 -1.40
N THR A 188 -20.58 12.68 -0.48
CA THR A 188 -21.02 11.45 0.16
C THR A 188 -22.05 10.75 -0.73
N ASP A 189 -21.85 9.47 -1.00
CA ASP A 189 -22.77 8.68 -1.83
C ASP A 189 -24.03 8.24 -1.05
N SER A 190 -24.89 7.44 -1.70
CA SER A 190 -26.15 6.97 -1.09
C SER A 190 -25.94 5.92 0.01
N PHE A 191 -24.73 5.35 0.11
CA PHE A 191 -24.33 4.38 1.12
C PHE A 191 -23.60 5.04 2.30
N GLY A 192 -23.26 6.32 2.16
CA GLY A 192 -22.60 7.10 3.22
C GLY A 192 -21.09 7.21 3.05
N ASP A 193 -20.52 6.75 1.94
CA ASP A 193 -19.08 6.80 1.69
C ASP A 193 -18.68 8.11 1.02
N ASP A 194 -17.56 8.68 1.48
CA ASP A 194 -17.02 9.91 0.93
C ASP A 194 -16.21 9.64 -0.34
N ARG A 195 -16.68 10.19 -1.46
CA ARG A 195 -16.04 10.05 -2.77
C ARG A 195 -15.39 11.37 -3.19
N TRP A 196 -14.11 11.34 -3.54
CA TRP A 196 -13.38 12.44 -4.15
C TRP A 196 -13.98 12.75 -5.53
N MET A 197 -14.40 14.00 -5.73
CA MET A 197 -15.13 14.46 -6.94
C MET A 197 -16.39 13.64 -7.24
N GLY A 198 -16.96 12.94 -6.25
CA GLY A 198 -18.07 12.01 -6.45
C GLY A 198 -17.69 10.73 -7.22
N MET A 199 -16.40 10.44 -7.40
CA MET A 199 -15.91 9.36 -8.26
C MET A 199 -15.06 8.32 -7.53
N LEU A 200 -14.11 8.73 -6.68
CA LEU A 200 -13.08 7.82 -6.14
C LEU A 200 -13.13 7.75 -4.61
N ALA A 201 -13.08 6.55 -4.01
CA ALA A 201 -13.06 6.37 -2.55
C ALA A 201 -11.70 6.64 -1.90
N THR A 202 -10.63 6.72 -2.70
CA THR A 202 -9.29 7.04 -2.23
C THR A 202 -8.83 8.43 -2.69
N SER A 203 -7.94 9.06 -1.93
CA SER A 203 -7.32 10.36 -2.21
C SER A 203 -5.94 10.23 -2.87
N ARG A 204 -5.35 9.02 -2.87
CA ARG A 204 -4.06 8.72 -3.49
C ARG A 204 -4.12 7.37 -4.19
N ALA A 205 -3.70 7.35 -5.46
CA ALA A 205 -3.68 6.16 -6.30
C ALA A 205 -2.69 6.33 -7.46
N PHE A 206 -2.23 5.20 -7.98
CA PHE A 206 -1.61 5.11 -9.30
C PHE A 206 -2.68 5.16 -10.39
N GLY A 207 -2.36 5.69 -11.56
CA GLY A 207 -3.34 5.81 -12.65
C GLY A 207 -4.31 6.97 -12.42
N ASP A 208 -5.60 6.78 -12.67
CA ASP A 208 -6.65 7.80 -12.50
C ASP A 208 -6.34 9.10 -13.26
N ALA A 209 -6.02 8.98 -14.56
CA ALA A 209 -5.53 10.09 -15.38
C ALA A 209 -6.43 11.33 -15.32
N LYS A 210 -7.76 11.14 -15.32
CA LYS A 210 -8.73 12.25 -15.25
C LYS A 210 -8.71 12.98 -13.90
N LEU A 211 -8.35 12.29 -12.82
CA LEU A 211 -8.37 12.82 -11.46
C LEU A 211 -7.03 13.41 -11.00
N LYS A 212 -5.92 13.16 -11.72
CA LYS A 212 -4.61 13.75 -11.41
C LYS A 212 -4.64 15.26 -11.26
N ARG A 213 -5.31 15.98 -12.17
CA ARG A 213 -5.42 17.46 -12.08
C ARG A 213 -6.11 17.95 -10.80
N TYR A 214 -6.94 17.10 -10.19
CA TYR A 214 -7.69 17.37 -8.96
C TYR A 214 -6.94 16.90 -7.70
N GLY A 215 -5.77 16.27 -7.84
CA GLY A 215 -4.86 16.00 -6.72
C GLY A 215 -4.72 14.54 -6.31
N ILE A 216 -5.29 13.60 -7.05
CA ILE A 216 -4.93 12.18 -6.91
C ILE A 216 -3.46 12.03 -7.28
N SER A 217 -2.66 11.55 -6.34
CA SER A 217 -1.21 11.44 -6.46
C SER A 217 -0.76 10.04 -6.10
N ALA A 218 0.28 9.55 -6.79
CA ALA A 218 0.97 8.33 -6.42
C ALA A 218 2.16 8.61 -5.48
N GLU A 219 2.26 9.82 -4.90
CA GLU A 219 3.27 10.12 -3.88
C GLU A 219 3.04 9.25 -2.63
N PRO A 220 3.98 8.35 -2.30
CA PRO A 220 3.80 7.43 -1.20
C PRO A 220 4.05 8.09 0.14
N ASP A 221 3.30 7.64 1.14
CA ASP A 221 3.74 7.74 2.51
C ASP A 221 4.79 6.66 2.78
N ILE A 222 5.91 7.07 3.39
CA ILE A 222 7.03 6.18 3.68
C ILE A 222 7.18 6.00 5.19
N VAL A 223 7.22 4.73 5.63
CA VAL A 223 7.42 4.36 7.03
C VAL A 223 8.57 3.38 7.13
N ARG A 224 9.50 3.60 8.05
CA ARG A 224 10.52 2.62 8.42
C ARG A 224 10.26 2.12 9.83
N HIS A 225 9.95 0.83 9.95
CA HIS A 225 9.74 0.14 11.21
C HIS A 225 10.94 -0.77 11.51
N LYS A 226 11.58 -0.59 12.67
CA LYS A 226 12.80 -1.31 13.05
C LYS A 226 12.46 -2.47 13.97
N ILE A 227 12.71 -3.70 13.54
CA ILE A 227 12.55 -4.90 14.37
C ILE A 227 13.87 -5.23 15.04
N ARG A 228 13.84 -5.30 16.37
CA ARG A 228 14.98 -5.66 17.24
C ARG A 228 14.51 -6.70 18.26
N GLN A 229 15.43 -7.21 19.06
CA GLN A 229 15.12 -8.23 20.08
C GLN A 229 14.06 -7.80 21.11
N ILE A 230 13.89 -6.49 21.34
CA ILE A 230 12.92 -5.96 22.32
C ILE A 230 11.49 -5.94 21.79
N ASN A 231 11.32 -5.93 20.46
CA ASN A 231 10.05 -5.83 19.75
C ASN A 231 10.00 -6.88 18.62
N PRO A 232 10.08 -8.17 18.95
CA PRO A 232 10.08 -9.23 17.95
C PRO A 232 8.74 -9.28 17.22
N ALA A 233 8.76 -9.69 15.94
CA ALA A 233 7.56 -9.84 15.12
C ALA A 233 7.40 -11.28 14.63
N ALA A 234 6.15 -11.77 14.64
CA ALA A 234 5.85 -13.13 14.21
C ALA A 234 5.57 -13.22 12.70
N PHE A 235 4.90 -12.22 12.14
CA PHE A 235 4.60 -12.08 10.71
C PHE A 235 4.15 -10.67 10.37
N ILE A 236 4.14 -10.38 9.06
CA ILE A 236 3.30 -9.32 8.50
C ILE A 236 2.22 -9.93 7.60
N VAL A 237 1.09 -9.24 7.50
CA VAL A 237 0.01 -9.56 6.57
C VAL A 237 -0.38 -8.31 5.81
N LEU A 238 -0.42 -8.40 4.48
CA LEU A 238 -0.87 -7.35 3.59
C LEU A 238 -2.27 -7.72 3.12
N VAL A 239 -3.21 -6.78 3.17
CA VAL A 239 -4.62 -6.99 2.82
C VAL A 239 -5.19 -5.82 2.02
N THR A 240 -6.15 -6.13 1.13
CA THR A 240 -7.01 -5.13 0.49
C THR A 240 -8.14 -4.68 1.40
N ASP A 241 -8.80 -3.60 1.02
CA ASP A 241 -9.92 -3.03 1.78
C ASP A 241 -11.11 -4.00 1.87
N GLY A 242 -11.28 -4.86 0.86
CA GLY A 242 -12.25 -5.96 0.85
C GLY A 242 -12.13 -6.90 2.07
N ILE A 243 -10.98 -6.99 2.74
CA ILE A 243 -10.84 -7.73 4.00
C ILE A 243 -11.07 -6.80 5.19
N THR A 244 -10.50 -5.59 5.18
CA THR A 244 -10.57 -4.67 6.33
C THR A 244 -11.94 -4.01 6.51
N SER A 245 -12.80 -4.06 5.50
CA SER A 245 -14.20 -3.61 5.56
C SER A 245 -15.07 -4.52 6.44
N VAL A 246 -14.73 -5.82 6.53
CA VAL A 246 -15.51 -6.83 7.26
C VAL A 246 -14.81 -7.37 8.52
N MET A 247 -13.47 -7.25 8.59
CA MET A 247 -12.67 -7.72 9.72
C MET A 247 -11.80 -6.60 10.28
N SER A 248 -11.76 -6.47 11.61
CA SER A 248 -10.83 -5.55 12.28
C SER A 248 -9.38 -6.02 12.17
N ASP A 249 -8.42 -5.10 12.29
CA ASP A 249 -6.99 -5.41 12.20
C ASP A 249 -6.56 -6.52 13.19
N GLN A 250 -7.10 -6.48 14.42
CA GLN A 250 -6.84 -7.50 15.42
C GLN A 250 -7.48 -8.85 15.06
N GLU A 251 -8.68 -8.86 14.46
CA GLU A 251 -9.30 -10.11 13.97
C GLU A 251 -8.48 -10.74 12.86
N ILE A 252 -7.94 -9.94 11.94
CA ILE A 252 -7.08 -10.41 10.85
C ILE A 252 -5.82 -11.08 11.41
N VAL A 253 -5.11 -10.41 12.32
CA VAL A 253 -3.89 -10.95 12.96
C VAL A 253 -4.20 -12.20 13.79
N ASP A 254 -5.28 -12.17 14.58
CA ASP A 254 -5.74 -13.33 15.36
C ASP A 254 -6.13 -14.52 14.49
N PHE A 255 -6.73 -14.27 13.34
CA PHE A 255 -7.07 -15.30 12.38
C PHE A 255 -5.80 -15.97 11.82
N VAL A 256 -4.82 -15.18 11.39
CA VAL A 256 -3.56 -15.70 10.84
C VAL A 256 -2.79 -16.55 11.88
N LYS A 257 -2.83 -16.17 13.17
CA LYS A 257 -2.20 -16.91 14.27
C LYS A 257 -2.72 -18.36 14.45
N GLN A 258 -3.92 -18.68 13.97
CA GLN A 258 -4.54 -20.00 14.17
C GLN A 258 -4.00 -21.09 13.23
N HIS A 259 -3.23 -20.71 12.21
CA HIS A 259 -2.79 -21.60 11.16
C HIS A 259 -1.28 -21.68 11.14
N LYS A 260 -0.76 -22.90 10.97
CA LYS A 260 0.68 -23.16 10.98
C LYS A 260 1.36 -22.83 9.66
N ASP A 261 0.60 -22.78 8.59
CA ASP A 261 1.09 -22.58 7.23
C ASP A 261 0.60 -21.21 6.70
N PRO A 262 1.51 -20.31 6.28
CA PRO A 262 1.14 -18.95 5.88
C PRO A 262 0.26 -18.91 4.62
N THR A 263 0.45 -19.84 3.68
CA THR A 263 -0.39 -19.92 2.47
C THR A 263 -1.81 -20.34 2.84
N MET A 264 -1.96 -21.31 3.74
CA MET A 264 -3.27 -21.68 4.29
C MET A 264 -3.90 -20.53 5.08
N SER A 265 -3.11 -19.76 5.84
CA SER A 265 -3.60 -18.58 6.55
C SER A 265 -4.19 -17.55 5.59
N ALA A 266 -3.47 -17.20 4.53
CA ALA A 266 -3.93 -16.25 3.51
C ALA A 266 -5.22 -16.74 2.83
N LYS A 267 -5.26 -18.00 2.38
CA LYS A 267 -6.44 -18.56 1.73
C LYS A 267 -7.67 -18.54 2.64
N LYS A 268 -7.51 -19.00 3.88
CA LYS A 268 -8.64 -19.04 4.83
C LYS A 268 -9.11 -17.65 5.24
N LEU A 269 -8.20 -16.67 5.27
CA LEU A 269 -8.55 -15.29 5.57
C LEU A 269 -9.43 -14.70 4.46
N VAL A 270 -9.09 -14.95 3.20
CA VAL A 270 -9.91 -14.61 2.03
C VAL A 270 -11.27 -15.33 2.12
N ASP A 271 -11.28 -16.66 2.32
CA ASP A 271 -12.52 -17.44 2.45
C ASP A 271 -13.42 -16.92 3.61
N ALA A 272 -12.81 -16.41 4.69
CA ALA A 272 -13.54 -15.85 5.83
C ALA A 272 -14.13 -14.47 5.52
N ALA A 273 -13.40 -13.61 4.80
CA ALA A 273 -13.92 -12.33 4.34
C ALA A 273 -15.10 -12.51 3.37
N ASP A 274 -15.01 -13.48 2.45
CA ASP A 274 -16.10 -13.82 1.54
C ASP A 274 -17.34 -14.35 2.29
N GLN A 275 -17.15 -15.16 3.34
CA GLN A 275 -18.25 -15.64 4.20
C GLN A 275 -18.92 -14.52 5.01
N LEU A 276 -18.17 -13.45 5.31
CA LEU A 276 -18.70 -12.25 5.94
C LEU A 276 -19.38 -11.29 4.94
N GLN A 277 -19.56 -11.74 3.68
CA GLN A 277 -20.22 -10.99 2.61
C GLN A 277 -19.48 -9.70 2.26
N SER A 278 -18.16 -9.79 2.09
CA SER A 278 -17.42 -8.67 1.48
C SER A 278 -17.95 -8.37 0.08
N ASP A 279 -18.20 -7.09 -0.19
CA ASP A 279 -18.71 -6.61 -1.49
C ASP A 279 -17.57 -6.30 -2.49
N ASP A 280 -16.31 -6.50 -2.10
CA ASP A 280 -15.12 -6.18 -2.92
C ASP A 280 -14.18 -7.38 -3.12
N ASN A 281 -13.15 -7.20 -3.95
CA ASN A 281 -12.11 -8.17 -4.20
C ASN A 281 -11.23 -8.36 -2.95
N THR A 282 -11.12 -9.60 -2.51
CA THR A 282 -10.41 -9.97 -1.29
C THR A 282 -9.04 -10.55 -1.62
N THR A 283 -7.97 -9.82 -1.29
CA THR A 283 -6.59 -10.28 -1.48
C THR A 283 -5.81 -10.21 -0.17
N ALA A 284 -5.05 -11.26 0.13
CA ALA A 284 -4.18 -11.32 1.30
C ALA A 284 -2.81 -11.93 0.96
N VAL A 285 -1.75 -11.35 1.52
CA VAL A 285 -0.38 -11.90 1.49
C VAL A 285 0.13 -12.03 2.92
N VAL A 286 0.45 -13.25 3.34
CA VAL A 286 1.02 -13.52 4.67
C VAL A 286 2.50 -13.83 4.54
N VAL A 287 3.34 -13.04 5.21
CA VAL A 287 4.79 -13.22 5.22
C VAL A 287 5.24 -13.65 6.60
N ARG A 288 5.72 -14.89 6.69
CA ARG A 288 6.30 -15.42 7.94
C ARG A 288 7.59 -14.67 8.30
N LEU A 289 7.74 -14.33 9.57
CA LEU A 289 8.98 -13.82 10.15
C LEU A 289 9.53 -14.85 11.14
N ARG A 290 10.58 -14.49 11.87
CA ARG A 290 11.30 -15.41 12.76
C ARG A 290 10.41 -16.09 13.80
N ASP A 291 9.53 -15.32 14.45
CA ASP A 291 8.70 -15.82 15.55
C ASP A 291 7.37 -16.44 15.08
N TRP A 292 7.26 -16.78 13.79
CA TRP A 292 6.08 -17.49 13.26
C TRP A 292 5.77 -18.76 14.05
N GLY A 293 4.50 -18.94 14.41
CA GLY A 293 4.03 -20.11 15.15
C GLY A 293 4.30 -20.08 16.66
N LYS A 294 4.94 -19.02 17.19
CA LYS A 294 5.01 -18.79 18.63
C LYS A 294 3.60 -18.64 19.18
N ARG A 295 3.33 -19.27 20.33
CA ARG A 295 2.03 -19.17 20.98
C ARG A 295 1.84 -17.76 21.54
N MET A 296 0.81 -17.08 21.07
CA MET A 296 0.42 -15.72 21.47
C MET A 296 -1.04 -15.71 21.90
N GLN A 297 -1.45 -14.64 22.60
CA GLN A 297 -2.85 -14.44 22.99
C GLN A 297 -3.72 -14.23 21.73
N ASP A 298 -4.90 -14.82 21.70
CA ASP A 298 -5.95 -14.55 20.69
C ASP A 298 -7.00 -13.67 21.38
N TYR A 299 -7.12 -12.43 20.92
CA TYR A 299 -7.96 -11.41 21.56
C TYR A 299 -9.41 -11.44 21.05
N THR A 300 -9.63 -11.98 19.85
CA THR A 300 -10.90 -11.93 19.13
C THR A 300 -11.58 -13.29 19.01
N LYS A 301 -11.04 -14.33 19.67
CA LYS A 301 -11.59 -15.69 19.65
C LYS A 301 -13.09 -15.74 19.94
N GLU A 302 -13.54 -15.07 21.00
CA GLU A 302 -14.96 -15.06 21.40
C GLU A 302 -15.82 -14.30 20.40
N LEU A 303 -15.35 -13.14 19.91
CA LEU A 303 -16.02 -12.34 18.89
C LEU A 303 -16.24 -13.14 17.61
N ARG A 304 -15.20 -13.85 17.14
CA ARG A 304 -15.27 -14.65 15.91
C ARG A 304 -16.19 -15.87 16.08
N ALA A 305 -16.20 -16.50 17.26
CA ALA A 305 -17.15 -17.58 17.55
C ALA A 305 -18.60 -17.08 17.52
N TYR A 306 -18.87 -15.93 18.13
CA TYR A 306 -20.19 -15.29 18.12
C TYR A 306 -20.67 -14.94 16.71
N ARG A 307 -19.78 -14.37 15.88
CA ARG A 307 -20.08 -14.06 14.46
C ARG A 307 -20.46 -15.32 13.68
N LEU A 308 -19.69 -16.41 13.85
CA LEU A 308 -19.97 -17.68 13.18
C LEU A 308 -21.33 -18.26 13.59
N GLU A 309 -21.65 -18.26 14.89
CA GLU A 309 -22.95 -18.73 15.38
C GLU A 309 -24.12 -17.94 14.75
N ASN A 310 -24.02 -16.62 14.71
CA ASN A 310 -25.06 -15.77 14.15
C ASN A 310 -25.26 -15.94 12.64
N THR A 311 -24.19 -16.06 11.85
CA THR A 311 -24.27 -16.35 10.41
C THR A 311 -24.95 -17.70 10.16
N THR A 312 -24.66 -18.69 11.02
CA THR A 312 -25.29 -20.02 10.96
C THR A 312 -26.78 -19.99 11.35
N MET A 313 -27.19 -19.08 12.24
CA MET A 313 -28.60 -18.90 12.61
C MET A 313 -29.39 -18.12 11.56
N SER A 314 -28.80 -17.09 10.96
CA SER A 314 -29.41 -16.30 9.89
C SER A 314 -29.70 -17.16 8.64
N SER A 315 -28.77 -18.02 8.25
CA SER A 315 -28.94 -18.98 7.14
C SER A 315 -29.97 -20.09 7.40
N ARG A 316 -30.37 -20.31 8.67
CA ARG A 316 -31.43 -21.26 9.04
C ARG A 316 -32.84 -20.64 9.05
N GLN A 317 -32.95 -19.32 9.11
CA GLN A 317 -34.23 -18.61 9.15
C GLN A 317 -34.74 -18.19 7.76
N SER A 318 -33.93 -18.37 6.71
CA SER A 318 -34.22 -18.01 5.33
C SER A 318 -34.82 -19.13 4.46
N TRP A 319 -35.42 -20.16 5.08
CA TRP A 319 -36.12 -21.26 4.40
C TRP A 319 -37.61 -21.31 4.76
#